data_AF-A0A838PIP4-F1
#
_entry.id   AF-A0A838PIP4-F1
#
_cell.length_a   1.000
_cell.length_b   1.000
_cell.length_c   1.000
_cell.angle_alpha   90.00
_cell.angle_beta   90.00
_cell.angle_gamma   90.00
#
_symmetry.space_group_name_H-M   'P 1'
#
loop_
_entity.id
_entity.type
_entity.pdbx_description
1 polymer ?
#
loop_
_entity_poly.entity_id
_entity_poly.type
_entity_poly.pdbx_seq_one_letter_code
_entity_poly.pdbx_strand_id
1 'polypeptide(L)'
;MPATIDPGVFKAYDVRGLYGDQIDEDVAYRIGRAFPRVLADMYDVDPGDLRLAIGRDMRLTASAMAERYAMGMREAGAHVIDIGQVG
;
A
#
# COMPACT_ATOMS: atom_id res chain seq x y z
N MET A 1 -15.01 2.36 14.92
CA MET A 1 -14.59 3.45 14.00
C MET A 1 -13.20 3.07 13.52
N PRO A 2 -12.88 3.14 12.21
CA PRO A 2 -11.51 2.88 11.79
C PRO A 2 -10.62 3.90 12.51
N ALA A 3 -9.52 3.43 13.10
CA ALA A 3 -8.58 4.30 13.79
C ALA A 3 -8.05 5.36 12.79
N THR A 4 -7.95 6.60 13.25
CA THR A 4 -7.30 7.67 12.48
C THR A 4 -5.83 7.28 12.28
N ILE A 5 -5.35 7.31 11.04
CA ILE A 5 -3.94 7.03 10.74
C ILE A 5 -3.09 8.13 11.37
N ASP A 6 -2.13 7.77 12.23
CA ASP A 6 -1.15 8.72 12.77
C ASP A 6 -0.34 9.33 11.61
N PRO A 7 -0.41 10.65 11.33
CA PRO A 7 0.37 11.27 10.27
C PRO A 7 1.88 11.07 10.44
N GLY A 8 2.34 10.78 11.65
CA GLY A 8 3.71 10.43 11.97
C GLY A 8 4.25 9.25 11.17
N VAL A 9 3.41 8.37 10.60
CA VAL A 9 3.90 7.27 9.75
C VAL A 9 4.36 7.72 8.37
N PHE A 10 3.93 8.88 7.89
CA PHE A 10 4.36 9.45 6.61
C PHE A 10 5.67 10.22 6.81
N LYS A 11 6.80 9.58 6.52
CA LYS A 11 8.13 10.15 6.64
C LYS A 11 8.51 10.88 5.36
N ALA A 12 9.68 11.54 5.36
CA ALA A 12 10.16 12.31 4.21
C ALA A 12 10.36 11.47 2.93
N TYR A 13 10.64 10.16 3.06
CA TYR A 13 10.99 9.31 1.93
C TYR A 13 10.11 8.07 1.76
N ASP A 14 9.38 7.68 2.81
CA ASP A 14 8.56 6.46 2.82
C ASP A 14 7.47 6.53 3.89
N VAL A 15 6.60 5.51 3.90
CA VAL A 15 5.68 5.27 5.01
C VAL A 15 6.30 4.23 5.94
N ARG A 16 6.43 4.55 7.23
CA ARG A 16 7.08 3.69 8.21
C ARG A 16 6.51 3.89 9.61
N GLY A 17 6.22 2.77 10.27
CA GLY A 17 5.72 2.72 11.64
C GLY A 17 5.86 1.33 12.24
N LEU A 18 5.56 1.23 13.53
CA LEU A 18 5.54 -0.04 14.27
C LEU A 18 4.28 -0.83 13.93
N TYR A 19 4.44 -2.11 13.59
CA TYR A 19 3.32 -3.00 13.28
C TYR A 19 2.46 -3.27 14.54
N GLY A 20 1.13 -3.18 14.39
CA GLY A 20 0.16 -3.40 15.47
C GLY A 20 -0.10 -2.20 16.38
N ASP A 21 0.70 -1.13 16.24
CA ASP A 21 0.54 0.12 16.98
C ASP A 21 0.27 1.29 16.03
N GLN A 22 1.20 1.55 15.10
CA GLN A 22 1.10 2.68 14.17
C GLN A 22 0.64 2.27 12.77
N ILE A 23 0.95 1.04 12.35
CA ILE A 23 0.58 0.50 11.05
C ILE A 23 0.08 -0.94 11.24
N ASP A 24 -0.97 -1.30 10.52
CA ASP A 24 -1.52 -2.65 10.44
C ASP A 24 -2.11 -2.92 9.04
N GLU A 25 -2.82 -4.03 8.91
CA GLU A 25 -3.52 -4.46 7.70
C GLU A 25 -4.60 -3.48 7.21
N ASP A 26 -5.25 -2.73 8.09
CA ASP A 26 -6.25 -1.73 7.72
C ASP A 26 -5.57 -0.49 7.15
N VAL A 27 -4.52 -0.01 7.82
CA VAL A 27 -3.69 1.09 7.33
C VAL A 27 -3.06 0.73 5.98
N ALA A 28 -2.51 -0.48 5.84
CA ALA A 28 -1.95 -0.98 4.59
C ALA A 28 -2.97 -0.95 3.44
N TYR A 29 -4.18 -1.44 3.70
CA TYR A 29 -5.26 -1.41 2.71
C TYR A 29 -5.64 0.01 2.29
N ARG A 30 -5.76 0.93 3.26
CA ARG A 30 -6.12 2.33 2.99
C ARG A 30 -5.04 3.05 2.17
N ILE A 31 -3.77 2.83 2.50
CA ILE A 31 -2.62 3.35 1.73
C ILE A 31 -2.60 2.71 0.34
N GLY A 32 -2.77 1.39 0.25
CA GLY A 32 -2.86 0.67 -1.01
C GLY A 32 -3.95 1.21 -1.94
N ARG A 33 -5.11 1.58 -1.39
CA ARG A 33 -6.20 2.20 -2.15
C ARG A 33 -5.90 3.64 -2.58
N ALA A 34 -5.18 4.40 -1.77
CA ALA A 34 -4.80 5.77 -2.09
C ALA A 34 -3.69 5.85 -3.15
N PHE A 35 -2.74 4.91 -3.11
CA PHE A 35 -1.52 4.97 -3.92
C PHE A 35 -1.77 5.06 -5.44
N PRO A 36 -2.60 4.22 -6.09
CA PRO A 36 -2.91 4.36 -7.51
C PRO A 36 -3.62 5.67 -7.85
N ARG A 37 -4.43 6.22 -6.95
CA ARG A 37 -5.17 7.48 -7.20
C ARG A 37 -4.22 8.67 -7.26
N VAL A 38 -3.23 8.69 -6.37
CA VAL A 38 -2.19 9.74 -6.37
C VAL A 38 -1.34 9.65 -7.64
N LEU A 39 -0.95 8.44 -8.06
CA LEU A 39 -0.19 8.26 -9.29
C LEU A 39 -1.01 8.63 -10.54
N ALA A 40 -2.29 8.21 -10.59
CA ALA A 40 -3.21 8.52 -11.67
C ALA A 40 -3.35 10.04 -11.87
N ASP A 41 -3.58 10.79 -10.79
CA ASP A 41 -3.64 12.25 -10.80
C ASP A 41 -2.32 12.90 -11.25
N MET A 42 -1.19 12.38 -10.76
CA MET A 42 0.15 12.89 -11.12
C MET A 42 0.50 12.69 -12.61
N TYR A 43 0.03 11.61 -13.21
CA TYR A 43 0.33 11.25 -14.59
C TYR A 43 -0.81 11.57 -15.58
N ASP A 44 -1.94 12.13 -15.11
CA ASP A 44 -3.15 12.41 -15.90
C ASP A 44 -3.65 11.16 -16.66
N VAL A 45 -3.80 10.05 -15.93
CA VAL A 45 -4.30 8.76 -16.45
C VAL A 45 -5.37 8.20 -15.52
N ASP A 46 -6.16 7.23 -15.99
CA ASP A 46 -7.05 6.48 -15.12
C ASP A 46 -6.25 5.51 -14.24
N PRO A 47 -6.66 5.25 -12.99
CA PRO A 47 -6.04 4.22 -12.15
C PRO A 47 -5.98 2.84 -12.81
N GLY A 48 -6.93 2.55 -13.71
CA GLY A 48 -7.00 1.31 -14.50
C GLY A 48 -5.83 1.09 -15.45
N ASP A 49 -5.17 2.16 -15.87
CA ASP A 49 -4.02 2.10 -16.79
C ASP A 49 -2.70 1.84 -16.06
N LEU A 50 -2.70 1.93 -14.72
CA LEU A 50 -1.51 1.71 -13.90
C LEU A 50 -1.23 0.21 -13.73
N ARG A 51 0.02 -0.18 -14.05
CA ARG A 51 0.57 -1.50 -13.75
C ARG A 51 1.57 -1.37 -12.61
N LEU A 52 1.22 -1.86 -11.43
CA LEU A 52 1.99 -1.69 -10.20
C LEU A 52 2.58 -3.01 -9.76
N ALA A 53 3.88 -3.05 -9.48
CA ALA A 53 4.52 -4.19 -8.86
C ALA A 53 4.49 -4.05 -7.33
N ILE A 54 4.26 -5.15 -6.62
CA ILE A 54 4.39 -5.23 -5.17
C ILE A 54 5.32 -6.38 -4.79
N GLY A 55 6.31 -6.09 -3.98
CA GLY A 55 7.23 -7.05 -3.39
C GLY A 55 7.39 -6.79 -1.90
N ARG A 56 7.93 -7.77 -1.18
CA ARG A 56 8.11 -7.69 0.27
C ARG A 56 9.40 -8.34 0.75
N ASP A 57 9.85 -7.94 1.94
CA ASP A 57 10.97 -8.57 2.62
C ASP A 57 10.53 -9.84 3.40
N MET A 58 11.44 -10.39 4.21
CA MET A 58 11.26 -11.61 5.01
C MET A 58 10.58 -11.39 6.38
N ARG A 59 10.03 -10.20 6.68
CA ARG A 59 9.33 -10.01 7.97
C ARG A 59 8.09 -10.89 8.03
N LEU A 60 7.83 -11.44 9.21
CA LEU A 60 6.68 -12.33 9.45
C LEU A 60 5.34 -11.67 9.09
N THR A 61 5.23 -10.35 9.32
CA THR A 61 4.03 -9.57 9.04
C THR A 61 3.91 -9.14 7.57
N ALA A 62 4.98 -9.27 6.77
CA ALA A 62 5.02 -8.70 5.43
C ALA A 62 4.06 -9.36 4.46
N SER A 63 3.78 -10.66 4.62
CA SER A 63 2.84 -11.37 3.74
C SER A 63 1.41 -10.84 3.89
N ALA A 64 0.92 -10.72 5.13
CA ALA A 64 -0.41 -10.19 5.40
C ALA A 64 -0.53 -8.72 4.97
N MET A 65 0.50 -7.92 5.27
CA MET A 65 0.54 -6.51 4.87
C MET A 65 0.51 -6.32 3.34
N ALA A 66 1.35 -7.06 2.61
CA ALA A 66 1.41 -6.98 1.15
C ALA A 66 0.08 -7.36 0.49
N GLU A 67 -0.61 -8.38 1.01
CA GLU A 67 -1.94 -8.76 0.53
C GLU A 67 -2.94 -7.61 0.66
N ARG A 68 -2.91 -6.88 1.78
CA ARG A 68 -3.80 -5.74 2.04
C ARG A 68 -3.48 -4.54 1.17
N TYR A 69 -2.20 -4.21 0.98
CA TYR A 69 -1.78 -3.21 0.00
C TYR A 69 -2.28 -3.55 -1.40
N ALA A 70 -2.02 -4.78 -1.86
CA ALA A 70 -2.42 -5.25 -3.18
C ALA A 70 -3.95 -5.22 -3.36
N MET A 71 -4.71 -5.63 -2.34
CA MET A 71 -6.18 -5.55 -2.36
C MET A 71 -6.65 -4.10 -2.53
N GLY A 72 -6.10 -3.17 -1.74
CA GLY A 72 -6.44 -1.75 -1.85
C GLY A 72 -6.13 -1.20 -3.25
N MET A 73 -4.97 -1.54 -3.80
CA MET A 73 -4.55 -1.10 -5.14
C MET A 73 -5.48 -1.65 -6.24
N ARG A 74 -5.83 -2.94 -6.20
CA ARG A 74 -6.75 -3.57 -7.16
C ARG A 74 -8.14 -2.96 -7.10
N GLU A 75 -8.67 -2.73 -5.90
CA GLU A 75 -9.98 -2.08 -5.73
C GLU A 75 -10.00 -0.61 -6.16
N ALA A 76 -8.83 0.04 -6.18
CA ALA A 76 -8.69 1.37 -6.76
C ALA A 76 -8.59 1.36 -8.30
N GLY A 77 -8.57 0.17 -8.92
CA GLY A 77 -8.60 -0.03 -10.38
C GLY A 77 -7.27 -0.52 -10.97
N ALA A 78 -6.16 -0.45 -10.24
CA ALA A 78 -4.84 -0.75 -10.80
C ALA A 78 -4.60 -2.24 -11.04
N HIS A 79 -3.80 -2.54 -12.06
CA HIS A 79 -3.31 -3.89 -12.33
C HIS A 79 -2.07 -4.18 -11.46
N VAL A 80 -2.24 -5.02 -10.43
CA VAL A 80 -1.18 -5.33 -9.47
C VAL A 80 -0.46 -6.64 -9.80
N ILE A 81 0.86 -6.60 -9.91
CA ILE A 81 1.77 -7.73 -10.10
C ILE A 81 2.47 -8.00 -8.77
N ASP A 82 2.16 -9.14 -8.13
CA ASP A 82 2.87 -9.58 -6.93
C ASP A 82 4.13 -10.35 -7.34
N ILE A 83 5.31 -9.83 -6.98
CA ILE A 83 6.61 -10.46 -7.24
C ILE A 83 7.12 -11.28 -6.05
N GLY A 84 6.34 -11.35 -4.97
CA GLY A 84 6.60 -12.17 -3.80
C GLY A 84 7.66 -11.59 -2.87
N GLN A 85 8.33 -12.50 -2.16
CA GLN A 85 9.44 -12.14 -1.27
C GLN A 85 10.71 -11.92 -2.11
N VAL A 86 11.25 -10.71 -2.07
CA VAL A 86 12.41 -10.28 -2.85
C VAL A 86 13.33 -9.43 -2.00
N GLY A 87 14.64 -9.63 -2.11
CA GLY A 87 15.66 -8.95 -1.31
C GLY A 87 16.91 -9.78 -1.10
#